data_AF-A0A244CML3-F1
#
_entry.id   AF-A0A244CML3-F1
#
_cell.length_a   1.000
_cell.length_b   1.000
_cell.length_c   1.000
_cell.angle_alpha   90.00
_cell.angle_beta   90.00
_cell.angle_gamma   90.00
#
_symmetry.space_group_name_H-M   'P 1'
#
loop_
_entity.id
_entity.type
_entity.pdbx_description
1 polymer ?
#
loop_
_entity_poly.entity_id
_entity_poly.type
_entity_poly.pdbx_seq_one_letter_code
_entity_poly.pdbx_strand_id
1 'polypeptide(L)'
;MKPLLNTLDIILGHFVRGLITFFLYVFIGLLAAASLLLIPISFFEYNSGIADLDLAEIGLFILLLATVWRFYNRCQHVALTWWQGLKRFALAVAVAELIYTFIYFHIVHFVISEQGEIGVAFFERNTDLEIFTSVLFSIVAIYAATPLPSLVKDKEPELIDAPQSSFNDEQAQTPAPVLPQSI
;
A
#
# COMPACT_ATOMS: atom_id res chain seq x y z
N MET A 1 17.13 -13.12 -39.17
CA MET A 1 17.22 -11.77 -38.56
C MET A 1 16.01 -11.40 -37.69
N LYS A 2 14.76 -11.70 -38.10
CA LYS A 2 13.54 -11.48 -37.27
C LYS A 2 13.57 -12.05 -35.83
N PRO A 3 14.11 -13.26 -35.55
CA PRO A 3 14.10 -13.79 -34.18
C PRO A 3 15.05 -13.03 -33.25
N LEU A 4 16.18 -12.53 -33.76
CA LEU A 4 17.20 -11.84 -32.96
C LEU A 4 16.70 -10.46 -32.49
N LEU A 5 16.01 -9.73 -33.37
CA LEU A 5 15.38 -8.45 -33.01
C LEU A 5 14.27 -8.63 -31.97
N ASN A 6 13.45 -9.68 -32.10
CA ASN A 6 12.40 -9.98 -31.13
C ASN A 6 12.96 -10.35 -29.75
N THR A 7 14.04 -11.15 -29.71
CA THR A 7 14.71 -11.46 -28.44
C THR A 7 15.32 -10.21 -27.80
N LEU A 8 15.92 -9.32 -28.60
CA LEU A 8 16.51 -8.08 -28.10
C LEU A 8 15.44 -7.12 -27.56
N ASP A 9 14.28 -7.03 -28.21
CA ASP A 9 13.13 -6.25 -27.75
C ASP A 9 12.58 -6.76 -26.40
N ILE A 10 12.43 -8.08 -26.25
CA ILE A 10 11.97 -8.69 -24.99
C ILE A 10 12.96 -8.41 -23.85
N ILE A 11 14.26 -8.57 -24.10
CA ILE A 11 15.32 -8.28 -23.10
C ILE A 11 15.29 -6.80 -22.71
N LEU A 12 15.21 -5.90 -23.70
CA LEU A 12 15.11 -4.47 -23.47
C LEU A 12 13.85 -4.12 -22.66
N GLY A 13 12.71 -4.74 -22.98
CA GLY A 13 11.46 -4.56 -22.26
C GLY A 13 11.55 -4.97 -20.79
N HIS A 14 12.15 -6.13 -20.50
CA HIS A 14 12.40 -6.55 -19.12
C HIS A 14 13.37 -5.63 -18.38
N PHE A 15 14.42 -5.17 -19.06
CA PHE A 15 15.39 -4.24 -18.49
C PHE A 15 14.73 -2.89 -18.13
N VAL A 16 14.01 -2.29 -19.08
CA VAL A 16 13.31 -1.01 -18.87
C VAL A 16 12.26 -1.16 -17.77
N ARG A 17 11.48 -2.25 -17.77
CA ARG A 17 10.51 -2.53 -16.69
C ARG A 17 11.19 -2.61 -15.33
N GLY A 18 12.29 -3.34 -15.23
CA GLY A 18 13.06 -3.47 -13.99
C GLY A 18 13.59 -2.12 -13.52
N LEU A 19 14.17 -1.35 -14.44
CA LEU A 19 14.73 -0.02 -14.18
C LEU A 19 13.68 0.97 -13.68
N ILE A 20 12.54 1.07 -14.38
CA ILE A 20 11.44 1.96 -13.98
C ILE A 20 10.84 1.54 -12.64
N THR A 21 10.65 0.23 -12.41
CA THR A 21 10.12 -0.27 -11.14
C THR A 21 11.07 0.05 -9.98
N PHE A 22 12.38 -0.08 -10.20
CA PHE A 22 13.39 0.27 -9.21
C PHE A 22 13.32 1.76 -8.85
N PHE A 23 13.36 2.65 -9.85
CA PHE A 23 13.28 4.09 -9.62
C PHE A 23 11.97 4.49 -8.95
N LEU A 24 10.83 3.90 -9.36
CA LEU A 24 9.54 4.16 -8.74
C LEU A 24 9.58 3.92 -7.23
N TYR A 25 10.06 2.76 -6.79
CA TYR A 25 10.13 2.46 -5.36
C TYR A 25 11.16 3.31 -4.61
N VAL A 26 12.27 3.66 -5.25
CA VAL A 26 13.27 4.57 -4.66
C VAL A 26 12.64 5.96 -4.45
N PHE A 27 11.97 6.52 -5.45
CA PHE A 27 11.34 7.85 -5.32
C PHE A 27 10.17 7.85 -4.33
N ILE A 28 9.33 6.82 -4.33
CA ILE A 28 8.27 6.67 -3.32
C ILE A 28 8.88 6.62 -1.91
N GLY A 29 9.94 5.83 -1.72
CA GLY A 29 10.61 5.70 -0.44
C GLY A 29 11.24 7.01 0.02
N LEU A 30 11.95 7.71 -0.88
CA LEU A 30 12.57 9.01 -0.60
C LEU A 30 11.52 10.08 -0.29
N LEU A 31 10.44 10.16 -1.05
CA LEU A 31 9.37 11.12 -0.82
C LEU A 31 8.71 10.87 0.54
N ALA A 32 8.30 9.64 0.82
CA ALA A 32 7.70 9.30 2.10
C ALA A 32 8.63 9.56 3.30
N ALA A 33 9.93 9.24 3.16
CA ALA A 33 10.91 9.50 4.20
C ALA A 33 11.12 11.00 4.41
N ALA A 34 11.29 11.77 3.33
CA ALA A 34 11.46 13.22 3.41
C ALA A 34 10.23 13.89 4.04
N SER A 35 9.02 13.54 3.59
CA SER A 35 7.77 14.07 4.17
C SER A 35 7.70 13.82 5.66
N LEU A 36 7.93 12.58 6.12
CA LEU A 36 7.84 12.25 7.55
C LEU A 36 8.94 12.88 8.40
N LEU A 37 10.16 13.02 7.86
CA LEU A 37 11.28 13.66 8.56
C LEU A 37 11.09 15.16 8.71
N LEU A 38 10.40 15.80 7.76
CA LEU A 38 10.14 17.23 7.79
C LEU A 38 9.08 17.61 8.84
N ILE A 39 8.13 16.72 9.17
CA ILE A 39 7.08 17.00 10.17
C ILE A 39 7.63 17.44 11.54
N PRO A 40 8.54 16.69 12.20
CA PRO A 40 9.11 17.16 13.45
C PRO A 40 9.96 18.41 13.24
N ILE A 41 10.67 18.54 12.12
CA ILE A 41 11.50 19.72 11.84
C ILE A 41 10.64 20.98 11.74
N SER A 42 9.47 20.88 11.12
CA SER A 42 8.54 22.00 10.94
C SER A 42 7.81 22.39 12.22
N PHE A 43 7.65 21.47 13.17
CA PHE A 43 7.05 21.75 14.48
C PHE A 43 8.07 22.29 15.49
N PHE A 44 9.32 21.85 15.43
CA PHE A 44 10.36 22.27 16.37
C PHE A 44 11.21 23.44 15.83
N GLU A 45 10.57 24.47 15.26
CA GLU A 45 11.29 25.67 14.88
C GLU A 45 11.86 26.41 16.13
N TYR A 46 12.93 27.18 15.94
CA TYR A 46 13.49 28.14 16.91
C TYR A 46 14.11 27.66 18.23
N ASN A 47 14.51 26.39 18.40
CA ASN A 47 15.16 25.91 19.65
C ASN A 47 14.31 26.14 20.93
N SER A 48 13.07 26.61 20.82
CA SER A 48 12.14 26.89 21.91
C SER A 48 11.53 25.59 22.49
N GLY A 49 11.73 24.47 21.78
CA GLY A 49 11.36 23.13 22.24
C GLY A 49 9.84 22.92 22.28
N ILE A 50 9.39 21.99 23.10
CA ILE A 50 7.96 21.61 23.22
C ILE A 50 7.08 22.78 23.70
N ALA A 51 7.66 23.81 24.32
CA ALA A 51 6.92 24.93 24.90
C ALA A 51 6.30 25.87 23.87
N ASP A 52 6.77 25.84 22.61
CA ASP A 52 6.25 26.66 21.52
C ASP A 52 5.13 25.97 20.74
N LEU A 53 4.97 24.66 20.94
CA LEU A 53 3.96 23.90 20.22
C LEU A 53 2.58 24.25 20.75
N ASP A 54 1.68 24.58 19.83
CA ASP A 54 0.29 24.74 20.19
C ASP A 54 -0.37 23.37 20.47
N LEU A 55 -1.54 23.39 21.10
CA LEU A 55 -2.24 22.16 21.45
C LEU A 55 -2.68 21.35 20.21
N ALA A 56 -2.92 22.01 19.08
CA ALA A 56 -3.33 21.37 17.85
C ALA A 56 -2.17 20.62 17.19
N GLU A 57 -0.97 21.19 17.15
CA GLU A 57 0.26 20.57 16.66
C GLU A 57 0.65 19.36 17.50
N ILE A 58 0.61 19.49 18.84
CA ILE A 58 0.82 18.36 19.75
C ILE A 58 -0.20 17.25 19.49
N GLY A 59 -1.48 17.63 19.36
CA GLY A 59 -2.56 16.69 19.06
C GLY A 59 -2.35 15.97 17.73
N LEU A 60 -1.93 16.70 16.70
CA LEU A 60 -1.69 16.17 15.36
C LEU A 60 -0.48 15.22 15.34
N PHE A 61 0.59 15.57 16.05
CA PHE A 61 1.77 14.72 16.19
C PHE A 61 1.45 13.41 16.93
N ILE A 62 0.70 13.49 18.04
CA ILE A 62 0.21 12.30 18.76
C ILE A 62 -0.68 11.45 17.85
N LEU A 63 -1.58 12.07 17.09
CA LEU A 63 -2.47 11.36 16.17
C LEU A 63 -1.71 10.66 15.04
N LEU A 64 -0.66 11.30 14.51
CA LEU A 64 0.23 10.70 13.53
C LEU A 64 0.91 9.46 14.10
N LEU A 65 1.54 9.57 15.28
CA LEU A 65 2.19 8.43 15.93
C LEU A 65 1.21 7.29 16.21
N ALA A 66 0.01 7.60 16.72
CA ALA A 66 -1.04 6.62 16.98
C ALA A 66 -1.50 5.92 15.69
N THR A 67 -1.58 6.66 14.58
CA THR A 67 -2.00 6.13 13.28
C THR A 67 -0.93 5.25 12.66
N VAL A 68 0.34 5.64 12.73
CA VAL A 68 1.50 4.83 12.32
C VAL A 68 1.55 3.54 13.14
N TRP A 69 1.44 3.64 14.47
CA TRP A 69 1.40 2.49 15.37
C TRP A 69 0.27 1.52 15.00
N ARG A 70 -0.95 2.05 14.84
CA ARG A 70 -2.13 1.28 14.42
C ARG A 70 -1.89 0.57 13.10
N PHE A 71 -1.32 1.25 12.11
CA PHE A 71 -1.05 0.70 10.79
C PHE A 71 -0.16 -0.54 10.87
N TYR A 72 0.98 -0.45 11.57
CA TYR A 72 1.92 -1.56 11.69
C TYR A 72 1.37 -2.69 12.55
N ASN A 73 0.68 -2.38 13.64
CA ASN A 73 0.01 -3.39 14.47
C ASN A 73 -1.03 -4.19 13.64
N ARG A 74 -1.79 -3.52 12.77
CA ARG A 74 -2.75 -4.19 11.88
C ARG A 74 -2.07 -5.02 10.79
N CYS A 75 -0.95 -4.57 10.24
CA CYS A 75 -0.19 -5.37 9.28
C CYS A 75 0.24 -6.72 9.86
N GLN A 76 0.63 -6.75 11.14
CA GLN A 76 0.98 -7.99 11.85
C GLN A 76 -0.23 -8.92 12.00
N HIS A 77 -1.41 -8.38 12.33
CA HIS A 77 -2.63 -9.18 12.48
C HIS A 77 -3.15 -9.80 11.19
N VAL A 78 -2.90 -9.17 10.03
CA VAL A 78 -3.33 -9.68 8.71
C VAL A 78 -2.21 -10.50 8.04
N ALA A 79 -1.16 -10.86 8.79
CA ALA A 79 -0.01 -11.63 8.32
C ALA A 79 0.67 -11.03 7.06
N LEU A 80 0.65 -9.70 6.90
CA LEU A 80 1.46 -9.05 5.87
C LEU A 80 2.93 -9.17 6.24
N THR A 81 3.77 -9.48 5.24
CA THR A 81 5.23 -9.42 5.44
C THR A 81 5.65 -7.98 5.75
N TRP A 82 6.72 -7.82 6.54
CA TRP A 82 7.28 -6.51 6.87
C TRP A 82 7.49 -5.62 5.62
N TRP A 83 8.04 -6.20 4.55
CA TRP A 83 8.27 -5.48 3.29
C TRP A 83 6.99 -5.04 2.58
N GLN A 84 5.93 -5.85 2.63
CA GLN A 84 4.63 -5.45 2.06
C GLN A 84 4.00 -4.31 2.88
N GLY A 85 4.09 -4.38 4.21
CA GLY A 85 3.66 -3.30 5.10
C GLY A 85 4.39 -1.99 4.82
N LEU A 86 5.73 -2.04 4.74
CA LEU A 86 6.56 -0.87 4.46
C LEU A 86 6.28 -0.25 3.09
N LYS A 87 6.16 -1.08 2.03
CA LYS A 87 5.82 -0.58 0.69
C LYS A 87 4.46 0.10 0.67
N ARG A 88 3.47 -0.49 1.32
CA ARG A 88 2.12 0.05 1.41
C ARG A 88 2.08 1.36 2.21
N PHE A 89 2.84 1.42 3.31
CA PHE A 89 3.01 2.62 4.12
C PHE A 89 3.65 3.75 3.31
N ALA A 90 4.82 3.49 2.70
CA ALA A 90 5.53 4.49 1.91
C ALA A 90 4.67 4.99 0.73
N LEU A 91 3.96 4.08 0.05
CA LEU A 91 3.04 4.47 -1.01
C LEU A 91 1.91 5.37 -0.50
N ALA A 92 1.31 5.07 0.65
CA ALA A 92 0.24 5.88 1.22
C ALA A 92 0.69 7.31 1.53
N VAL A 93 1.85 7.45 2.19
CA VAL A 93 2.42 8.77 2.50
C VAL A 93 2.80 9.52 1.23
N ALA A 94 3.51 8.86 0.30
CA ALA A 94 3.93 9.49 -0.95
C ALA A 94 2.73 9.97 -1.80
N VAL A 95 1.67 9.16 -1.90
CA VAL A 95 0.46 9.55 -2.63
C VAL A 95 -0.27 10.69 -1.93
N ALA A 96 -0.35 10.67 -0.60
CA ALA A 96 -0.95 11.77 0.16
C ALA A 96 -0.21 13.09 -0.10
N GLU A 97 1.12 13.05 -0.05
CA GLU A 97 1.97 14.21 -0.31
C GLU A 97 1.82 14.71 -1.75
N LEU A 98 1.80 13.81 -2.74
CA LEU A 98 1.61 14.19 -4.14
C LEU A 98 0.24 14.83 -4.37
N ILE A 99 -0.82 14.30 -3.76
CA ILE A 99 -2.16 14.88 -3.86
C ILE A 99 -2.19 16.25 -3.20
N TYR A 100 -1.62 16.36 -1.99
CA TYR A 100 -1.57 17.61 -1.25
C TYR A 100 -0.79 18.69 -2.02
N THR A 101 0.44 18.39 -2.44
CA THR A 101 1.27 19.32 -3.22
C THR A 101 0.63 19.68 -4.56
N PHE A 102 -0.09 18.76 -5.22
CA PHE A 102 -0.86 19.07 -6.42
C PHE A 102 -1.98 20.09 -6.15
N ILE A 103 -2.74 19.92 -5.08
CA ILE A 103 -3.79 20.87 -4.66
C ILE A 103 -3.17 22.22 -4.31
N TYR A 104 -2.11 22.22 -3.50
CA TYR A 104 -1.42 23.44 -3.08
C TYR A 104 -0.84 24.21 -4.28
N PHE A 105 -0.23 23.50 -5.23
CA PHE A 105 0.25 24.07 -6.49
C PHE A 105 -0.86 24.79 -7.26
N HIS A 106 -2.07 24.22 -7.31
CA HIS A 106 -3.21 24.86 -7.99
C HIS A 106 -3.70 26.11 -7.25
N ILE A 107 -3.69 26.10 -5.91
CA ILE A 107 -4.03 27.28 -5.11
C ILE A 107 -3.02 28.40 -5.37
N VAL A 108 -1.72 28.11 -5.30
CA VAL A 108 -0.66 29.10 -5.57
C VAL A 108 -0.76 29.63 -7.00
N HIS A 109 -0.96 28.76 -7.99
CA HIS A 109 -1.14 29.17 -9.38
C HIS A 109 -2.35 30.09 -9.56
N PHE A 110 -3.48 29.76 -8.92
CA PHE A 110 -4.69 30.61 -8.95
C PHE A 110 -4.42 31.99 -8.35
N VAL A 111 -3.76 32.05 -7.19
CA VAL A 111 -3.39 33.33 -6.54
C VAL A 111 -2.48 34.17 -7.44
N ILE A 112 -1.47 33.56 -8.07
CA ILE A 112 -0.58 34.24 -9.03
C ILE A 112 -1.38 34.77 -10.22
N SER A 113 -2.33 33.99 -10.74
CA SER A 113 -3.14 34.42 -11.89
C SER A 113 -4.03 35.63 -11.59
N GLU A 114 -4.49 35.79 -10.35
CA GLU A 114 -5.31 36.92 -9.91
C GLU A 114 -4.47 38.15 -9.54
N GLN A 115 -3.33 37.96 -8.87
CA GLN A 115 -2.53 39.05 -8.30
C GLN A 115 -1.36 39.49 -9.19
N GLY A 116 -1.00 38.70 -10.21
CA GLY A 116 0.13 38.94 -11.11
C GLY A 116 1.49 38.55 -10.53
N GLU A 117 1.65 38.59 -9.20
CA GLU A 117 2.85 38.15 -8.49
C GLU A 117 2.50 37.55 -7.12
N ILE A 118 3.43 36.77 -6.55
CA ILE A 118 3.29 36.24 -5.19
C ILE A 118 4.54 36.59 -4.38
N GLY A 119 4.34 37.27 -3.26
CA GLY A 119 5.42 37.64 -2.34
C GLY A 119 5.71 36.54 -1.31
N VAL A 120 6.90 36.57 -0.71
CA VAL A 120 7.30 35.64 0.38
C VAL A 120 6.31 35.71 1.56
N ALA A 121 5.75 36.88 1.85
CA ALA A 121 4.76 37.08 2.90
C ALA A 121 3.48 36.23 2.73
N PHE A 122 3.13 35.83 1.50
CA PHE A 122 2.03 34.88 1.29
C PHE A 122 2.36 33.52 1.90
N PHE A 123 3.57 33.01 1.66
CA PHE A 123 4.00 31.72 2.18
C PHE A 123 4.08 31.77 3.71
N GLU A 124 4.79 32.75 4.27
CA GLU A 124 4.93 32.92 5.72
C GLU A 124 3.58 32.98 6.45
N ARG A 125 2.58 33.65 5.86
CA ARG A 125 1.24 33.74 6.44
C ARG A 125 0.48 32.40 6.44
N ASN A 126 0.78 31.52 5.50
CA ASN A 126 0.06 30.28 5.29
C ASN A 126 0.85 29.03 5.70
N THR A 127 2.13 29.16 6.07
CA THR A 127 3.03 28.05 6.43
C THR A 127 2.42 27.12 7.47
N ASP A 128 1.88 27.65 8.58
CA ASP A 128 1.30 26.83 9.66
C ASP A 128 0.10 26.01 9.15
N LEU A 129 -0.78 26.66 8.38
CA LEU A 129 -1.95 26.01 7.79
C LEU A 129 -1.54 24.98 6.73
N GLU A 130 -0.48 25.26 5.97
CA GLU A 130 0.10 24.35 4.99
C GLU A 130 0.63 23.08 5.68
N ILE A 131 1.47 23.23 6.69
CA ILE A 131 2.04 22.12 7.47
C ILE A 131 0.94 21.32 8.15
N PHE A 132 0.02 22.01 8.84
CA PHE A 132 -1.09 21.35 9.53
C PHE A 132 -1.92 20.50 8.56
N THR A 133 -2.25 21.06 7.39
CA THR A 133 -3.08 20.37 6.39
C THR A 133 -2.33 19.21 5.74
N SER A 134 -1.03 19.36 5.42
CA SER A 134 -0.23 18.29 4.82
C SER A 134 -0.09 17.08 5.75
N VAL A 135 0.15 17.34 7.04
CA VAL A 135 0.23 16.29 8.07
C VAL A 135 -1.13 15.62 8.23
N LEU A 136 -2.23 16.38 8.25
CA LEU A 136 -3.58 15.81 8.32
C LEU A 136 -3.88 14.89 7.13
N PHE A 137 -3.52 15.29 5.91
CA PHE A 137 -3.64 14.45 4.71
C PHE A 137 -2.85 13.14 4.86
N SER A 138 -1.62 13.23 5.35
CA SER A 138 -0.79 12.05 5.62
C SER A 138 -1.44 11.11 6.64
N ILE A 139 -1.98 11.64 7.74
CA ILE A 139 -2.70 10.85 8.76
C ILE A 139 -3.88 10.12 8.13
N VAL A 140 -4.74 10.84 7.38
CA VAL A 140 -5.91 10.25 6.73
C VAL A 140 -5.50 9.16 5.75
N ALA A 141 -4.45 9.38 4.96
CA ALA A 141 -3.96 8.40 3.99
C ALA A 141 -3.39 7.15 4.67
N ILE A 142 -2.58 7.29 5.73
CA ILE A 142 -2.07 6.14 6.49
C ILE A 142 -3.22 5.37 7.13
N TYR A 143 -4.20 6.08 7.68
CA TYR A 143 -5.39 5.47 8.26
C TYR A 143 -6.18 4.67 7.22
N ALA A 144 -6.46 5.26 6.06
CA ALA A 144 -7.17 4.62 4.96
C ALA A 144 -6.38 3.44 4.36
N ALA A 145 -5.06 3.56 4.32
CA ALA A 145 -4.19 2.50 3.84
C ALA A 145 -4.04 1.35 4.86
N THR A 146 -4.55 1.46 6.08
CA THR A 146 -4.44 0.38 7.07
C THR A 146 -5.17 -0.89 6.58
N PRO A 147 -4.53 -2.08 6.58
CA PRO A 147 -5.21 -3.30 6.18
C PRO A 147 -6.36 -3.61 7.15
N LEU A 148 -7.56 -3.82 6.58
CA LEU A 148 -8.76 -4.22 7.30
C LEU A 148 -9.04 -5.70 7.00
N PRO A 149 -9.53 -6.47 7.98
CA PRO A 149 -10.03 -7.82 7.74
C PRO A 149 -11.21 -7.78 6.77
N SER A 150 -11.43 -8.87 6.02
CA SER A 150 -12.62 -8.99 5.18
C SER A 150 -13.88 -8.89 6.06
N LEU A 151 -14.84 -8.06 5.64
CA LEU A 151 -16.15 -7.98 6.31
C LEU A 151 -17.01 -9.21 6.02
N VAL A 152 -16.67 -9.91 4.93
CA VAL A 152 -17.26 -11.19 4.57
C VAL A 152 -16.44 -12.27 5.27
N LYS A 153 -17.04 -12.92 6.28
CA LYS A 153 -16.57 -14.23 6.72
C LYS A 153 -16.64 -15.12 5.48
N ASP A 154 -15.49 -15.54 4.97
CA ASP A 154 -15.46 -16.59 3.98
C ASP A 154 -16.23 -17.77 4.59
N LYS A 155 -17.39 -18.09 4.01
CA LYS A 155 -18.00 -19.40 4.27
C LYS A 155 -16.93 -20.39 3.86
N GLU A 156 -16.48 -21.21 4.82
CA GLU A 156 -15.66 -22.38 4.50
C GLU A 156 -16.28 -23.07 3.29
N PRO A 157 -15.47 -23.49 2.30
CA PRO A 157 -16.01 -24.27 1.21
C PRO A 157 -16.63 -25.51 1.84
N GLU A 158 -17.97 -25.58 1.82
CA GLU A 158 -18.69 -26.83 1.98
C GLU A 158 -18.02 -27.78 1.00
N LEU A 159 -17.29 -28.77 1.55
CA LEU A 159 -16.79 -29.91 0.81
C LEU A 159 -18.00 -30.46 0.08
N ILE A 160 -18.11 -30.16 -1.21
CA ILE A 160 -19.01 -30.88 -2.10
C ILE A 160 -18.49 -32.30 -2.05
N ASP A 161 -19.17 -33.14 -1.27
CA ASP A 161 -18.99 -34.58 -1.28
C ASP A 161 -19.00 -35.00 -2.74
N ALA A 162 -17.82 -35.39 -3.23
CA ALA A 162 -17.71 -36.04 -4.52
C ALA A 162 -18.64 -37.26 -4.48
N PRO A 163 -19.50 -37.49 -5.48
CA PRO A 163 -20.29 -38.71 -5.50
C PRO A 163 -19.31 -39.89 -5.49
N GLN A 164 -19.39 -40.71 -4.45
CA GLN A 164 -18.65 -41.96 -4.40
C GLN A 164 -19.03 -42.78 -5.62
N SER A 165 -18.10 -42.92 -6.57
CA SER A 165 -18.24 -43.82 -7.70
C SER A 165 -18.12 -45.25 -7.17
N SER A 166 -19.24 -45.83 -6.77
CA SER A 166 -19.38 -47.26 -6.53
C SER A 166 -19.47 -47.99 -7.87
N PHE A 167 -18.33 -48.22 -8.52
CA PHE A 167 -18.20 -49.30 -9.49
C PHE A 167 -17.59 -50.50 -8.77
N ASN A 168 -18.46 -51.31 -8.18
CA ASN A 168 -18.08 -52.63 -7.69
C ASN A 168 -17.96 -53.59 -8.88
N ASP A 169 -16.84 -54.30 -8.85
CA ASP A 169 -16.48 -55.51 -9.57
C ASP A 169 -17.65 -56.48 -9.82
N GLU A 170 -17.98 -56.73 -11.08
CA GLU A 170 -18.70 -57.94 -11.48
C GLU A 170 -18.31 -58.33 -12.91
N GLN A 171 -17.22 -59.10 -13.07
CA GLN A 171 -17.04 -60.07 -14.16
C GLN A 171 -15.76 -60.90 -14.00
N ALA A 172 -15.88 -62.05 -13.34
CA ALA A 172 -15.02 -63.23 -13.57
C ALA A 172 -15.70 -64.48 -13.01
N GLN A 173 -16.72 -64.98 -13.69
CA GLN A 173 -17.34 -66.27 -13.38
C GLN A 173 -16.70 -67.34 -14.27
N THR A 174 -15.75 -68.09 -13.71
CA THR A 174 -15.19 -69.30 -14.31
C THR A 174 -16.00 -70.50 -13.79
N PRO A 175 -16.66 -71.31 -14.63
CA PRO A 175 -17.30 -72.54 -14.15
C PRO A 175 -16.27 -73.67 -14.01
N ALA A 176 -16.27 -74.34 -12.86
CA ALA A 176 -15.47 -75.52 -12.56
C ALA A 176 -15.98 -76.75 -13.34
N PRO A 177 -15.10 -77.72 -13.71
CA PRO A 177 -15.52 -78.92 -14.42
C PRO A 177 -16.14 -79.96 -13.46
N VAL A 178 -17.26 -80.54 -13.89
CA VAL A 178 -17.97 -81.64 -13.23
C VAL A 178 -17.20 -82.95 -13.47
N LEU A 179 -16.80 -83.64 -12.39
CA LEU A 179 -16.29 -85.02 -12.46
C LEU A 179 -17.45 -86.03 -12.51
N PRO A 180 -17.36 -87.09 -13.34
CA PRO A 180 -18.43 -88.07 -13.48
C PRO A 180 -18.43 -89.10 -12.35
N GLN A 181 -19.62 -89.47 -11.87
CA GLN A 181 -19.80 -90.56 -10.93
C GLN A 181 -19.63 -91.91 -11.64
N SER A 182 -18.77 -92.77 -11.10
CA SER A 182 -18.64 -94.17 -11.48
C SER A 182 -19.70 -95.02 -10.80
N ILE A 183 -20.27 -95.95 -11.59
CA ILE A 183 -21.15 -97.06 -11.20
C ILE A 183 -20.37 -98.07 -10.34
#